data_AF-A0A2A5QU23-F1
#
_entry.id   AF-A0A2A5QU23-F1
#
_cell.length_a   1.000
_cell.length_b   1.000
_cell.length_c   1.000
_cell.angle_alpha   90.00
_cell.angle_beta   90.00
_cell.angle_gamma   90.00
#
_symmetry.space_group_name_H-M   'P 1'
#
loop_
_entity.id
_entity.type
_entity.pdbx_description
1 polymer ?
#
loop_
_entity_poly.entity_id
_entity_poly.type
_entity_poly.pdbx_seq_one_letter_code
_entity_poly.pdbx_strand_id
1 'polypeptide(L)'
;MAVVGNRRADCEGCGRTVSPEESTTVTMPNGDEVVCCPDCEPHARAAVRTGTAFDQRRATCDGCTGRYLATELEDVVLDDGTALTCCPSCLAQAPDPDGDDDGSDPDGGGATGSRTASHTSTSVPDTDHDRCRQCHERVAEERFRVTTIDGRTERLCSDCTADAEERGIVADVAMRTTRAREVLGVDADASDEAIREAFHRQVKRAHPDRQSGSQSAFTLVTDAYERLREED
;
A
#
# COMPACT_ATOMS: atom_id res chain seq x y z
N MET A 1 3.14 37.66 47.99
CA MET A 1 2.72 37.81 46.58
C MET A 1 2.88 36.45 45.92
N ALA A 2 1.78 35.70 45.79
CA ALA A 2 1.81 34.43 45.06
C ALA A 2 1.73 34.77 43.57
N VAL A 3 2.80 34.46 42.83
CA VAL A 3 2.77 34.44 41.36
C VAL A 3 1.81 33.32 40.98
N VAL A 4 0.54 33.68 40.74
CA VAL A 4 -0.42 32.82 40.06
C VAL A 4 0.11 32.69 38.63
N GLY A 5 0.96 31.70 38.41
CA GLY A 5 1.39 31.35 37.05
C GLY A 5 0.12 30.94 36.31
N ASN A 6 -0.36 31.82 35.42
CA ASN A 6 -1.32 31.46 34.39
C ASN A 6 -0.67 30.30 33.61
N ARG A 7 -0.98 29.06 33.98
CA ARG A 7 -0.54 27.85 33.29
C ARG A 7 -1.29 27.82 31.96
N ARG A 8 -0.73 28.55 30.99
CA ARG A 8 -1.12 28.47 29.59
C ARG A 8 -0.75 27.06 29.15
N ALA A 9 -1.75 26.30 28.74
CA ALA A 9 -1.54 24.98 28.15
C ALA A 9 -1.45 25.17 26.64
N ASP A 10 -0.54 24.45 26.01
CA ASP A 10 -0.47 24.39 24.56
C ASP A 10 -1.46 23.33 24.07
N CYS A 11 -2.31 23.70 23.11
CA CYS A 11 -3.19 22.73 22.49
C CYS A 11 -2.35 21.71 21.71
N GLU A 12 -2.47 20.43 22.04
CA GLU A 12 -1.68 19.37 21.40
C GLU A 12 -2.09 19.09 19.95
N GLY A 13 -3.28 19.54 19.54
CA GLY A 13 -3.75 19.42 18.16
C GLY A 13 -3.19 20.47 17.20
N CYS A 14 -3.04 21.72 17.65
CA CYS A 14 -2.64 22.84 16.76
C CYS A 14 -1.44 23.65 17.27
N GLY A 15 -0.88 23.32 18.43
CA GLY A 15 0.28 23.98 19.04
C GLY A 15 0.02 25.41 19.53
N ARG A 16 -1.23 25.88 19.53
CA ARG A 16 -1.56 27.24 20.01
C ARG A 16 -1.65 27.27 21.54
N THR A 17 -1.08 28.31 22.14
CA THR A 17 -1.25 28.61 23.57
C THR A 17 -2.71 28.94 23.84
N VAL A 18 -3.34 28.21 24.76
CA VAL A 18 -4.73 28.44 25.17
C VAL A 18 -4.84 28.66 26.67
N SER A 19 -5.88 29.39 27.05
CA SER A 19 -6.24 29.57 28.44
C SER A 19 -6.71 28.23 29.01
N PRO A 20 -6.30 27.86 30.24
CA PRO A 20 -6.68 26.58 30.84
C PRO A 20 -8.19 26.45 31.09
N GLU A 21 -8.92 27.56 31.12
CA GLU A 21 -10.38 27.62 31.25
C GLU A 21 -11.13 27.36 29.93
N GLU A 22 -10.45 27.54 28.79
CA GLU A 22 -11.00 27.31 27.44
C GLU A 22 -10.51 25.98 26.85
N SER A 23 -9.60 25.29 27.55
CA SER A 23 -9.06 24.00 27.11
C SER A 23 -9.92 22.83 27.61
N THR A 24 -10.22 21.91 26.72
CA THR A 24 -10.92 20.65 27.01
C THR A 24 -9.92 19.50 26.94
N THR A 25 -9.85 18.69 27.99
CA THR A 25 -9.10 17.42 27.97
C THR A 25 -9.96 16.32 27.35
N VAL A 26 -9.40 15.59 26.39
CA VAL A 26 -10.04 14.46 25.72
C VAL A 26 -9.20 13.21 25.94
N THR A 27 -9.84 12.11 26.38
CA THR A 27 -9.17 10.81 26.51
C THR A 27 -9.18 10.08 25.16
N MET A 28 -7.99 9.73 24.68
CA MET A 28 -7.77 9.01 23.43
C MET A 28 -8.05 7.50 23.61
N PRO A 29 -8.27 6.75 22.51
CA PRO A 29 -8.51 5.30 22.57
C PRO A 29 -7.37 4.49 23.21
N ASN A 30 -6.14 5.00 23.10
CA ASN A 30 -4.94 4.37 23.67
C ASN A 30 -4.78 4.64 25.17
N GLY A 31 -5.70 5.39 25.80
CA GLY A 31 -5.64 5.78 27.22
C GLY A 31 -4.93 7.11 27.48
N ASP A 32 -4.29 7.72 26.49
CA ASP A 32 -3.64 9.02 26.63
C ASP A 32 -4.64 10.17 26.77
N GLU A 33 -4.37 11.14 27.64
CA GLU A 33 -5.18 12.35 27.80
C GLU A 33 -4.55 13.51 27.02
N VAL A 34 -5.32 14.11 26.10
CA VAL A 34 -4.84 15.24 25.29
C VAL A 34 -5.59 16.53 25.58
N VAL A 35 -4.86 17.66 25.65
CA VAL A 35 -5.43 18.98 25.91
C VAL A 35 -5.72 19.71 24.60
N CYS A 36 -7.00 20.03 24.37
CA CYS A 36 -7.48 20.62 23.12
C CYS A 36 -8.10 22.00 23.32
N CYS A 37 -7.90 22.90 22.36
CA CYS A 37 -8.65 24.14 22.24
C CYS A 37 -10.09 23.86 21.75
N PRO A 38 -11.03 24.82 21.86
CA PRO A 38 -12.42 24.59 21.45
C PRO A 38 -12.58 24.31 19.96
N ASP A 39 -11.63 24.78 19.12
CA ASP A 39 -11.60 24.44 17.69
C ASP A 39 -11.15 22.99 17.46
N CYS A 40 -10.22 22.48 18.27
CA CYS A 40 -9.62 21.15 18.10
C CYS A 40 -10.37 20.04 18.84
N GLU A 41 -11.12 20.35 19.90
CA GLU A 41 -11.98 19.42 20.62
C GLU A 41 -12.89 18.56 19.71
N PRO A 42 -13.64 19.12 18.74
CA PRO A 42 -14.49 18.30 17.88
C PRO A 42 -13.69 17.31 17.04
N HIS A 43 -12.47 17.67 16.63
CA HIS A 43 -11.57 16.80 15.88
C HIS A 43 -11.01 15.68 16.77
N ALA A 44 -10.59 15.99 17.99
CA ALA A 44 -10.13 15.00 18.96
C ALA A 44 -11.24 13.99 19.30
N ARG A 45 -12.47 14.47 19.56
CA ARG A 45 -13.62 13.58 19.80
C ARG A 45 -14.03 12.77 18.57
N ALA A 46 -13.93 13.34 17.37
CA ALA A 46 -14.13 12.58 16.14
C ALA A 46 -13.07 11.48 15.99
N ALA A 47 -11.80 11.79 16.28
CA ALA A 47 -10.71 10.82 16.29
C ALA A 47 -10.92 9.71 17.33
N VAL A 48 -11.51 9.98 18.50
CA VAL A 48 -11.91 8.94 19.46
C VAL A 48 -12.99 8.03 18.85
N ARG A 49 -14.01 8.61 18.20
CA ARG A 49 -15.10 7.83 17.57
C ARG A 49 -14.64 7.01 16.37
N THR A 50 -13.67 7.50 15.62
CA THR A 50 -13.09 6.80 14.46
C THR A 50 -11.93 5.90 14.85
N GLY A 51 -11.28 6.15 16.00
CA GLY A 51 -10.16 5.38 16.53
C GLY A 51 -10.53 3.94 16.89
N THR A 52 -11.79 3.68 17.23
CA THR A 52 -12.33 2.31 17.35
C THR A 52 -12.41 1.57 16.01
N ALA A 53 -12.26 2.27 14.88
CA ALA A 53 -12.08 1.67 13.56
C ALA A 53 -10.60 1.44 13.20
N PHE A 54 -9.63 1.96 13.97
CA PHE A 54 -8.19 1.78 13.76
C PHE A 54 -7.57 0.63 14.58
N ASP A 55 -8.35 -0.03 15.45
CA ASP A 55 -8.05 -1.36 16.01
C ASP A 55 -8.10 -2.50 14.97
N GLN A 56 -8.33 -2.16 13.69
CA GLN A 56 -8.22 -3.09 12.56
C GLN A 56 -6.78 -3.28 12.06
N ARG A 57 -5.75 -2.90 12.84
CA ARG A 57 -4.36 -3.21 12.47
C ARG A 57 -4.21 -4.73 12.43
N ARG A 58 -4.28 -5.29 11.23
CA ARG A 58 -4.07 -6.72 11.04
C ARG A 58 -2.61 -7.03 11.35
N ALA A 59 -2.38 -7.74 12.45
CA ALA A 59 -1.07 -8.23 12.81
C ALA A 59 -0.88 -9.65 12.24
N THR A 60 0.39 -10.04 12.12
CA THR A 60 0.77 -11.31 11.51
C THR A 60 0.89 -12.36 12.60
N CYS A 61 0.23 -13.51 12.43
CA CYS A 61 0.43 -14.67 13.31
C CYS A 61 1.82 -15.27 13.06
N ASP A 62 2.62 -15.48 14.10
CA ASP A 62 3.97 -16.03 13.98
C ASP A 62 3.98 -17.51 13.52
N GLY A 63 2.91 -18.26 13.80
CA GLY A 63 2.80 -19.66 13.40
C GLY A 63 2.43 -19.87 11.93
N CYS A 64 1.41 -19.15 11.44
CA CYS A 64 0.87 -19.36 10.09
C CYS A 64 1.14 -18.20 9.12
N THR A 65 1.73 -17.09 9.56
CA THR A 65 1.98 -15.85 8.79
C THR A 65 0.73 -15.16 8.24
N GLY A 66 -0.47 -15.60 8.64
CA GLY A 66 -1.73 -14.98 8.27
C GLY A 66 -1.96 -13.63 8.95
N ARG A 67 -2.78 -12.78 8.33
CA ARG A 67 -3.15 -11.44 8.84
C ARG A 67 -4.48 -11.49 9.60
N TYR A 68 -4.44 -11.33 10.91
CA TYR A 68 -5.59 -11.38 11.82
C TYR A 68 -5.77 -10.07 12.55
N LEU A 69 -6.95 -9.79 13.11
CA LEU A 69 -7.12 -8.62 13.97
C LEU A 69 -6.18 -8.72 15.17
N ALA A 70 -5.56 -7.61 15.58
CA ALA A 70 -4.67 -7.61 16.74
C ALA A 70 -5.38 -8.13 18.01
N THR A 71 -6.69 -7.94 18.11
CA THR A 71 -7.51 -8.46 19.22
C THR A 71 -7.81 -9.95 19.16
N GLU A 72 -7.57 -10.61 18.02
CA GLU A 72 -7.74 -12.06 17.83
C GLU A 72 -6.43 -12.83 17.99
N LEU A 73 -5.31 -12.12 18.13
CA LEU A 73 -4.01 -12.71 18.35
C LEU A 73 -3.73 -12.74 19.85
N GLU A 74 -3.16 -13.84 20.31
CA GLU A 74 -2.84 -14.06 21.71
C GLU A 74 -1.36 -14.41 21.83
N ASP A 75 -0.70 -13.83 22.83
CA ASP A 75 0.73 -14.02 23.07
C ASP A 75 0.97 -15.27 23.91
N VAL A 76 1.73 -16.22 23.36
CA VAL A 76 2.11 -17.47 24.03
C VAL A 76 3.62 -17.49 24.22
N VAL A 77 4.06 -17.86 25.43
CA VAL A 77 5.49 -18.04 25.74
C VAL A 77 5.81 -19.52 25.71
N LEU A 78 6.70 -19.92 24.80
CA LEU A 78 7.25 -21.28 24.73
C LEU A 78 8.22 -21.54 25.88
N ASP A 79 8.52 -22.81 26.16
CA ASP A 79 9.45 -23.25 27.21
C ASP A 79 10.86 -22.67 27.07
N ASP A 80 11.27 -22.33 25.86
CA ASP A 80 12.56 -21.69 25.55
C ASP A 80 12.56 -20.16 25.84
N GLY A 81 11.48 -19.62 26.40
CA GLY A 81 11.32 -18.19 26.70
C GLY A 81 10.99 -17.31 25.48
N THR A 82 10.67 -17.92 24.34
CA THR A 82 10.26 -17.21 23.13
C THR A 82 8.79 -16.82 23.22
N ALA A 83 8.49 -15.52 23.14
CA ALA A 83 7.11 -15.02 23.03
C ALA A 83 6.68 -14.98 21.56
N LEU A 84 5.59 -15.65 21.23
CA LEU A 84 4.98 -15.68 19.91
C LEU A 84 3.57 -15.12 19.97
N THR A 85 3.20 -14.33 18.97
CA THR A 85 1.85 -13.79 18.78
C THR A 85 1.09 -14.71 17.81
N CYS A 86 0.17 -15.51 18.34
CA CYS A 86 -0.48 -16.60 17.61
C CYS A 86 -1.99 -16.37 17.42
N CYS A 87 -2.52 -16.83 16.29
CA CYS A 87 -3.97 -16.89 16.07
C CYS A 87 -4.60 -18.07 16.84
N PRO A 88 -5.93 -18.09 17.04
CA PRO A 88 -6.60 -19.09 17.87
C PRO A 88 -6.37 -20.53 17.41
N SER A 89 -6.20 -20.73 16.09
CA SER A 89 -5.91 -22.04 15.52
C SER A 89 -4.48 -22.51 15.77
N CYS A 90 -3.50 -21.61 15.77
CA CYS A 90 -2.12 -21.95 16.10
C CYS A 90 -1.94 -22.18 17.61
N LEU A 91 -2.67 -21.41 18.43
CA LEU A 91 -2.69 -21.59 19.88
C LEU A 91 -3.26 -22.96 20.28
N ALA A 92 -4.36 -23.40 19.65
CA ALA A 92 -4.96 -24.71 19.91
C ALA A 92 -4.09 -25.92 19.50
N GLN A 93 -2.98 -25.68 18.78
CA GLN A 93 -2.00 -26.71 18.39
C GLN A 93 -0.70 -26.60 19.19
N ALA A 94 -0.58 -25.60 20.07
CA ALA A 94 0.55 -25.53 20.99
C ALA A 94 0.43 -26.69 21.98
N PRO A 95 1.51 -27.46 22.22
CA PRO A 95 1.48 -28.52 23.21
C PRO A 95 1.22 -27.90 24.60
N ASP A 96 0.18 -28.36 25.28
CA ASP A 96 -0.02 -28.03 26.69
C ASP A 96 1.19 -28.52 27.50
N PRO A 97 1.80 -27.70 28.36
CA PRO A 97 2.94 -28.11 29.18
C PRO A 97 2.58 -29.09 30.30
N ASP A 98 1.29 -29.38 30.49
CA ASP A 98 0.78 -30.27 31.54
C ASP A 98 -0.18 -31.31 30.95
N GLY A 99 0.38 -32.38 30.38
CA GLY A 99 -0.39 -33.50 29.84
C GLY A 99 0.46 -34.76 29.67
N ASP A 100 0.61 -35.52 30.75
CA ASP A 100 1.12 -36.89 30.73
C ASP A 100 0.23 -37.82 29.87
N ASP A 101 0.92 -38.65 29.06
CA ASP A 101 0.58 -40.03 28.65
C ASP A 101 -0.70 -40.32 27.82
N ASP A 102 -0.53 -40.88 26.62
CA ASP A 102 -0.69 -42.32 26.39
C ASP A 102 -0.80 -42.60 24.87
N GLY A 103 -0.08 -43.63 24.44
CA GLY A 103 -0.06 -44.07 23.06
C GLY A 103 -1.41 -44.67 22.65
N SER A 104 -1.87 -44.34 21.45
CA SER A 104 -2.82 -45.17 20.71
C SER A 104 -2.73 -44.88 19.22
N ASP A 105 -1.97 -45.73 18.53
CA ASP A 105 -2.26 -46.08 17.13
C ASP A 105 -3.72 -46.57 17.02
N PRO A 106 -4.40 -46.27 15.90
CA PRO A 106 -4.65 -47.40 15.00
C PRO A 106 -4.47 -47.09 13.51
N ASP A 107 -3.88 -48.09 12.87
CA ASP A 107 -3.79 -48.35 11.44
C ASP A 107 -5.18 -48.56 10.79
N GLY A 108 -5.34 -48.19 9.52
CA GLY A 108 -6.52 -48.61 8.72
C GLY A 108 -6.96 -47.65 7.61
N GLY A 109 -6.33 -47.77 6.43
CA GLY A 109 -6.52 -46.90 5.27
C GLY A 109 -7.78 -47.08 4.40
N GLY A 110 -7.88 -46.24 3.36
CA GLY A 110 -8.87 -46.36 2.28
C GLY A 110 -9.01 -45.11 1.42
N ALA A 111 -8.31 -45.08 0.29
CA ALA A 111 -8.14 -43.98 -0.65
C ALA A 111 -9.41 -43.42 -1.33
N THR A 112 -9.38 -42.16 -1.78
CA THR A 112 -9.55 -41.81 -3.22
C THR A 112 -9.31 -40.33 -3.54
N GLY A 113 -8.17 -40.09 -4.19
CA GLY A 113 -7.94 -39.17 -5.32
C GLY A 113 -8.43 -37.71 -5.26
N SER A 114 -7.48 -36.78 -5.24
CA SER A 114 -7.08 -36.09 -6.48
C SER A 114 -5.97 -35.06 -6.27
N ARG A 115 -4.85 -35.33 -6.96
CA ARG A 115 -4.07 -34.37 -7.76
C ARG A 115 -3.31 -33.29 -6.99
N THR A 116 -2.06 -33.64 -6.70
CA THR A 116 -0.87 -32.91 -7.16
C THR A 116 -1.07 -31.45 -7.58
N ALA A 117 -0.75 -30.55 -6.66
CA ALA A 117 0.15 -29.44 -6.92
C ALA A 117 0.98 -29.31 -5.64
N SER A 118 2.09 -30.03 -5.47
CA SER A 118 3.36 -29.63 -6.09
C SER A 118 3.33 -28.16 -6.46
N HIS A 119 3.41 -27.31 -5.44
CA HIS A 119 4.03 -26.01 -5.61
C HIS A 119 5.49 -26.31 -5.93
N THR A 120 5.74 -26.68 -7.18
CA THR A 120 6.98 -26.34 -7.84
C THR A 120 7.12 -24.87 -7.56
N SER A 121 8.06 -24.55 -6.66
CA SER A 121 8.72 -23.25 -6.61
C SER A 121 9.39 -23.08 -7.96
N THR A 122 8.56 -22.81 -8.98
CA THR A 122 9.00 -22.09 -10.14
C THR A 122 9.40 -20.79 -9.50
N SER A 123 10.69 -20.55 -9.46
CA SER A 123 11.24 -19.24 -9.21
C SER A 123 10.60 -18.30 -10.24
N VAL A 124 9.39 -17.82 -9.92
CA VAL A 124 8.85 -16.62 -10.53
C VAL A 124 9.91 -15.57 -10.25
N PRO A 125 10.43 -14.90 -11.27
CA PRO A 125 11.48 -13.92 -11.07
C PRO A 125 11.02 -12.97 -9.98
N ASP A 126 11.86 -12.83 -8.96
CA ASP A 126 11.71 -11.88 -7.87
C ASP A 126 11.54 -10.49 -8.49
N THR A 127 10.27 -10.13 -8.71
CA THR A 127 9.89 -8.90 -9.41
C THR A 127 9.22 -8.05 -8.36
N ASP A 128 10.05 -7.46 -7.50
CA ASP A 128 9.64 -6.38 -6.59
C ASP A 128 8.91 -5.24 -7.35
N HIS A 129 9.08 -5.20 -8.69
CA HIS A 129 8.40 -4.31 -9.62
C HIS A 129 6.88 -4.48 -9.71
N ASP A 130 6.28 -5.50 -9.07
CA ASP A 130 4.83 -5.76 -9.07
C ASP A 130 4.07 -5.35 -7.79
N ARG A 131 4.66 -4.61 -6.83
CA ARG A 131 3.94 -4.01 -5.65
C ARG A 131 3.75 -2.47 -5.64
N CYS A 132 2.50 -2.00 -5.50
CA CYS A 132 2.20 -0.57 -5.60
C CYS A 132 2.86 0.14 -4.42
N ARG A 133 3.51 1.30 -4.63
CA ARG A 133 4.23 1.95 -3.52
C ARG A 133 3.30 2.48 -2.42
N GLN A 134 2.05 2.78 -2.76
CA GLN A 134 1.09 3.40 -1.83
C GLN A 134 0.21 2.35 -1.13
N CYS A 135 -0.43 1.45 -1.88
CA CYS A 135 -1.28 0.41 -1.27
C CYS A 135 -0.55 -0.91 -0.99
N HIS A 136 0.70 -1.07 -1.43
CA HIS A 136 1.51 -2.29 -1.30
C HIS A 136 0.91 -3.56 -1.91
N GLU A 137 -0.21 -3.44 -2.62
CA GLU A 137 -0.89 -4.54 -3.27
C GLU A 137 -0.16 -4.97 -4.55
N ARG A 138 -0.24 -6.27 -4.87
CA ARG A 138 0.32 -6.80 -6.11
C ARG A 138 -0.60 -6.44 -7.27
N VAL A 139 -0.02 -5.88 -8.32
CA VAL A 139 -0.79 -5.45 -9.49
C VAL A 139 -0.34 -6.27 -10.69
N ALA A 140 -1.28 -6.92 -11.37
CA ALA A 140 -0.99 -7.76 -12.54
C ALA A 140 -0.65 -6.95 -13.81
N GLU A 141 -0.78 -5.63 -13.76
CA GLU A 141 -0.59 -4.72 -14.89
C GLU A 141 0.58 -3.74 -14.59
N GLU A 142 1.19 -3.22 -15.67
CA GLU A 142 2.23 -2.19 -15.56
C GLU A 142 1.73 -0.98 -14.75
N ARG A 143 2.56 -0.54 -13.79
CA ARG A 143 2.26 0.61 -12.95
C ARG A 143 2.40 1.90 -13.72
N PHE A 144 1.58 2.87 -13.35
CA PHE A 144 1.81 4.24 -13.75
C PHE A 144 3.01 4.78 -13.02
N ARG A 145 3.93 5.38 -13.77
CA ARG A 145 5.03 6.15 -13.20
C ARG A 145 4.52 7.58 -13.05
N VAL A 146 4.25 7.97 -11.82
CA VAL A 146 3.60 9.23 -11.47
C VAL A 146 4.63 10.13 -10.80
N THR A 147 4.77 11.35 -11.30
CA THR A 147 5.57 12.39 -10.67
C THR A 147 4.65 13.24 -9.80
N THR A 148 4.90 13.29 -8.50
CA THR A 148 4.12 14.12 -7.59
C THR A 148 4.57 15.59 -7.66
N ILE A 149 3.76 16.50 -7.11
CA ILE A 149 4.08 17.93 -6.98
C ILE A 149 5.42 18.19 -6.26
N ASP A 150 5.86 17.27 -5.40
CA ASP A 150 7.13 17.35 -4.68
C ASP A 150 8.33 16.91 -5.55
N GLY A 151 8.10 16.62 -6.84
CA GLY A 151 9.11 16.17 -7.79
C GLY A 151 9.56 14.72 -7.59
N ARG A 152 8.86 13.94 -6.75
CA ARG A 152 9.17 12.52 -6.52
C ARG A 152 8.44 11.66 -7.53
N THR A 153 9.17 10.74 -8.16
CA THR A 153 8.59 9.76 -9.07
C THR A 153 8.26 8.47 -8.32
N GLU A 154 7.01 8.06 -8.37
CA GLU A 154 6.49 6.86 -7.70
C GLU A 154 5.80 5.94 -8.72
N ARG A 155 5.73 4.63 -8.40
CA ARG A 155 5.02 3.64 -9.21
C ARG A 155 3.70 3.28 -8.52
N LEU A 156 2.59 3.65 -9.13
CA LEU A 156 1.24 3.53 -8.59
C LEU A 156 0.36 2.62 -9.46
N CYS A 157 -0.63 1.95 -8.84
CA CYS A 157 -1.70 1.28 -9.57
C CYS A 157 -2.69 2.31 -10.16
N SER A 158 -3.57 1.87 -11.05
CA SER A 158 -4.63 2.70 -11.63
C SER A 158 -5.43 3.46 -10.59
N ASP A 159 -5.82 2.77 -9.50
CA ASP A 159 -6.64 3.35 -8.44
C ASP A 159 -5.86 4.42 -7.68
N CYS A 160 -4.66 4.09 -7.18
CA CYS A 160 -3.82 5.05 -6.47
C CYS A 160 -3.38 6.23 -7.33
N THR A 161 -3.24 6.05 -8.65
CA THR A 161 -3.01 7.16 -9.57
C THR A 161 -4.24 8.05 -9.66
N ALA A 162 -5.43 7.48 -9.88
CA ALA A 162 -6.69 8.24 -9.94
C ALA A 162 -6.96 9.00 -8.63
N ASP A 163 -6.73 8.36 -7.49
CA ASP A 163 -6.81 9.00 -6.17
C ASP A 163 -5.81 10.17 -6.05
N ALA A 164 -4.58 10.00 -6.53
CA ALA A 164 -3.56 11.05 -6.46
C ALA A 164 -3.90 12.23 -7.39
N GLU A 165 -4.47 11.96 -8.57
CA GLU A 165 -4.96 12.97 -9.51
C GLU A 165 -6.13 13.75 -8.91
N GLU A 166 -7.12 13.07 -8.32
CA GLU A 166 -8.26 13.70 -7.65
C GLU A 166 -7.83 14.61 -6.51
N ARG A 167 -6.77 14.21 -5.78
CA ARG A 167 -6.20 15.01 -4.68
C ARG A 167 -5.29 16.14 -5.15
N GLY A 168 -5.02 16.26 -6.45
CA GLY A 168 -4.16 17.28 -7.03
C GLY A 168 -2.68 17.14 -6.64
N ILE A 169 -2.25 15.92 -6.31
CA ILE A 169 -0.88 15.61 -5.86
C ILE A 169 0.00 15.21 -7.05
N VAL A 170 -0.60 14.94 -8.20
CA VAL A 170 0.09 14.54 -9.44
C VAL A 170 0.48 15.75 -10.26
N ALA A 171 1.77 15.85 -10.56
CA ALA A 171 2.31 16.82 -11.50
C ALA A 171 2.33 16.27 -12.94
N ASP A 172 2.66 14.98 -13.09
CA ASP A 172 2.74 14.32 -14.39
C ASP A 172 2.52 12.80 -14.26
N VAL A 173 1.85 12.19 -15.24
CA VAL A 173 1.68 10.74 -15.35
C VAL A 173 2.34 10.27 -16.64
N ALA A 174 3.47 9.59 -16.50
CA ALA A 174 4.15 9.05 -17.66
C ALA A 174 3.33 7.91 -18.28
N MET A 175 3.29 7.89 -19.61
CA MET A 175 2.63 6.83 -20.37
C MET A 175 3.22 5.45 -20.00
N ARG A 176 2.39 4.41 -20.05
CA ARG A 176 2.85 3.02 -19.88
C ARG A 176 3.62 2.55 -21.10
N THR A 177 4.60 1.67 -20.91
CA THR A 177 5.43 1.14 -22.00
C THR A 177 4.61 0.35 -22.98
N THR A 178 3.73 -0.54 -22.51
CA THR A 178 2.79 -1.27 -23.38
C THR A 178 1.95 -0.32 -24.23
N ARG A 179 1.39 0.74 -23.62
CA ARG A 179 0.62 1.74 -24.36
C ARG A 179 1.47 2.52 -25.37
N ALA A 180 2.70 2.86 -25.02
CA ALA A 180 3.64 3.53 -25.93
C ALA A 180 3.96 2.65 -27.15
N ARG A 181 4.15 1.33 -26.94
CA ARG A 181 4.33 0.36 -28.03
C ARG A 181 3.08 0.25 -28.91
N GLU A 182 1.89 0.24 -28.33
CA GLU A 182 0.61 0.25 -29.06
C GLU A 182 0.44 1.52 -29.92
N VAL A 183 0.77 2.70 -29.37
CA VAL A 183 0.69 3.99 -30.09
C VAL A 183 1.64 4.03 -31.29
N LEU A 184 2.84 3.49 -31.13
CA LEU A 184 3.84 3.41 -32.20
C LEU A 184 3.61 2.20 -33.14
N GLY A 185 2.81 1.22 -32.72
CA GLY A 185 2.55 -0.01 -33.46
C GLY A 185 3.79 -0.88 -33.58
N VAL A 186 4.57 -0.99 -32.51
CA VAL A 186 5.80 -1.78 -32.44
C VAL A 186 5.64 -2.96 -31.50
N ASP A 187 6.35 -4.06 -31.78
CA ASP A 187 6.34 -5.26 -30.96
C ASP A 187 7.05 -5.04 -29.60
N ALA A 188 6.78 -5.93 -28.64
CA ALA A 188 7.40 -5.90 -27.30
C ALA A 188 8.94 -5.93 -27.35
N ASP A 189 9.48 -6.69 -28.30
CA ASP A 189 10.92 -6.89 -28.54
C ASP A 189 11.49 -6.01 -29.67
N ALA A 190 10.79 -4.94 -30.05
CA ALA A 190 11.24 -4.07 -31.13
C ALA A 190 12.56 -3.38 -30.77
N SER A 191 13.51 -3.37 -31.71
CA SER A 191 14.78 -2.68 -31.52
C SER A 191 14.63 -1.17 -31.56
N ASP A 192 15.64 -0.50 -31.04
CA ASP A 192 15.74 0.95 -30.94
C ASP A 192 15.66 1.67 -32.31
N GLU A 193 16.16 1.02 -33.38
CA GLU A 193 15.97 1.43 -34.77
C GLU A 193 14.53 1.29 -35.25
N ALA A 194 13.87 0.18 -34.91
CA ALA A 194 12.48 -0.07 -35.29
C ALA A 194 11.53 0.93 -34.62
N ILE A 195 11.79 1.27 -33.35
CA ILE A 195 11.07 2.30 -32.60
C ILE A 195 11.22 3.67 -33.29
N ARG A 196 12.44 4.07 -33.67
CA ARG A 196 12.70 5.31 -34.42
C ARG A 196 12.00 5.35 -35.77
N GLU A 197 12.01 4.26 -36.52
CA GLU A 197 11.34 4.19 -37.82
C GLU A 197 9.82 4.32 -37.66
N ALA A 198 9.24 3.60 -36.69
CA ALA A 198 7.83 3.68 -36.36
C ALA A 198 7.42 5.09 -35.95
N PHE A 199 8.21 5.75 -35.09
CA PHE A 199 8.02 7.14 -34.71
C PHE A 199 7.97 8.07 -35.93
N HIS A 200 8.94 7.99 -36.85
CA HIS A 200 8.94 8.82 -38.06
C HIS A 200 7.71 8.58 -38.95
N ARG A 201 7.24 7.34 -39.08
CA ARG A 201 6.03 7.02 -39.84
C ARG A 201 4.79 7.62 -39.16
N GLN A 202 4.70 7.49 -37.85
CA GLN A 202 3.55 7.91 -37.07
C GLN A 202 3.48 9.44 -36.93
N VAL A 203 4.61 10.12 -36.76
CA VAL A 203 4.72 11.58 -36.80
C VAL A 203 4.25 12.13 -38.14
N LYS A 204 4.71 11.55 -39.26
CA LYS A 204 4.25 11.97 -40.60
C LYS A 204 2.74 11.83 -40.76
N ARG A 205 2.11 10.87 -40.07
CA ARG A 205 0.65 10.66 -40.09
C ARG A 205 -0.09 11.62 -39.17
N ALA A 206 0.44 11.88 -37.97
CA ALA A 206 -0.17 12.68 -36.92
C ALA A 206 0.07 14.19 -37.06
N HIS A 207 1.02 14.60 -37.93
CA HIS A 207 1.41 16.01 -38.09
C HIS A 207 0.21 16.93 -38.39
N PRO A 208 0.05 18.05 -37.69
CA PRO A 208 -1.10 18.96 -37.83
C PRO A 208 -1.26 19.55 -39.25
N ASP A 209 -0.18 19.64 -40.02
CA ASP A 209 -0.25 20.05 -41.45
C ASP A 209 -0.97 19.03 -42.35
N ARG A 210 -1.29 17.83 -41.85
CA ARG A 210 -2.12 16.86 -42.57
C ARG A 210 -3.58 16.99 -42.17
N GLN A 211 -4.44 16.71 -43.14
CA GLN A 211 -5.90 16.75 -42.97
C GLN A 211 -6.43 15.76 -41.92
N SER A 212 -5.66 14.71 -41.60
CA SER A 212 -5.96 13.74 -40.53
C SER A 212 -5.13 13.93 -39.26
N GLY A 213 -4.24 14.92 -39.24
CA GLY A 213 -3.33 15.17 -38.13
C GLY A 213 -3.86 16.20 -37.16
N SER A 214 -3.42 16.12 -35.91
CA SER A 214 -3.77 17.08 -34.86
C SER A 214 -2.59 17.25 -33.91
N GLN A 215 -2.51 18.40 -33.25
CA GLN A 215 -1.47 18.64 -32.25
C GLN A 215 -1.50 17.58 -31.15
N SER A 216 -2.69 17.18 -30.68
CA SER A 216 -2.85 16.14 -29.67
C SER A 216 -2.34 14.77 -30.15
N ALA A 217 -2.59 14.40 -31.41
CA ALA A 217 -2.07 13.16 -31.97
C ALA A 217 -0.54 13.20 -32.12
N PHE A 218 0.02 14.35 -32.48
CA PHE A 218 1.47 14.53 -32.54
C PHE A 218 2.11 14.41 -31.15
N THR A 219 1.56 15.10 -30.15
CA THR A 219 2.03 15.01 -28.75
C THR A 219 1.97 13.58 -28.23
N LEU A 220 0.88 12.84 -28.50
CA LEU A 220 0.73 11.44 -28.07
C LEU A 220 1.83 10.52 -28.64
N VAL A 221 2.20 10.74 -29.91
CA VAL A 221 3.25 9.95 -30.59
C VAL A 221 4.65 10.31 -30.07
N THR A 222 4.88 11.59 -29.77
CA THR A 222 6.15 12.05 -29.15
C THR A 222 6.32 11.49 -27.75
N ASP A 223 5.30 11.59 -26.90
CA ASP A 223 5.31 11.06 -25.54
C ASP A 223 5.55 9.54 -25.52
N ALA A 224 4.91 8.80 -26.44
CA ALA A 224 5.16 7.38 -26.61
C ALA A 224 6.63 7.06 -26.99
N TYR A 225 7.24 7.86 -27.87
CA TYR A 225 8.65 7.66 -28.26
C TYR A 225 9.63 7.99 -27.13
N GLU A 226 9.41 9.09 -26.42
CA GLU A 226 10.22 9.48 -25.25
C GLU A 226 10.12 8.40 -24.18
N ARG A 227 8.93 7.86 -23.94
CA ARG A 227 8.72 6.79 -22.96
C ARG A 227 9.52 5.53 -23.25
N LEU A 228 9.57 5.07 -24.50
CA LEU A 228 10.34 3.88 -24.88
C LEU A 228 11.86 4.12 -24.85
N ARG A 229 12.29 5.37 -25.04
CA ARG A 229 13.70 5.78 -24.98
C ARG A 229 14.29 5.82 -23.58
N GLU A 230 13.47 6.05 -22.56
CA GLU A 230 13.93 6.12 -21.16
C GLU A 230 14.15 4.73 -20.51
N GLU A 231 13.77 3.65 -21.18
CA GLU A 231 13.84 2.28 -20.64
C GLU A 231 15.02 1.44 -21.14
N ASP A 232 15.76 1.91 -22.13
CA ASP A 232 16.97 1.28 -22.70
C ASP A 232 18.25 1.92 -22.12
#